data_AF-A0A1V4U2U2-F1
#
_entry.id   AF-A0A1V4U2U2-F1
#
_cell.length_a   1.000
_cell.length_b   1.000
_cell.length_c   1.000
_cell.angle_alpha   90.00
_cell.angle_beta   90.00
_cell.angle_gamma   90.00
#
_symmetry.space_group_name_H-M   'P 1'
#
loop_
_entity.id
_entity.type
_entity.pdbx_description
1 polymer ?
#
loop_
_entity_poly.entity_id
_entity_poly.type
_entity_poly.pdbx_seq_one_letter_code
_entity_poly.pdbx_strand_id
1 'polypeptide(L)'
;MVPETGFARYGVPNDILTDHGSRFVPNQKTNTPHHAFGRFPGHHSIRHTVARRNDTQTHEKIERFFWEIDRLIAAVFSMDDVVDWQNRIKPHASLDCKEPETVFVERLPPKRILGYA
;
A
#
# COMPACT_ATOMS: atom_id res chain seq x y z
N MET A 1 -2.11 0.46 15.22
CA MET A 1 -1.04 0.23 14.23
C MET A 1 -1.42 0.95 12.93
N VAL A 2 -0.52 1.66 12.23
CA VAL A 2 -0.84 2.50 11.04
C VAL A 2 -1.78 1.86 9.98
N PRO A 3 -1.76 0.55 9.71
CA PRO A 3 -2.65 -0.07 8.71
C PRO A 3 -4.14 -0.13 9.09
N GLU A 4 -4.47 -0.12 10.39
CA GLU A 4 -5.83 -0.40 10.89
C GLU A 4 -6.83 0.63 10.40
N THR A 5 -6.46 1.91 10.40
CA THR A 5 -7.30 3.01 9.90
C THR A 5 -7.60 2.85 8.41
N GLY A 6 -6.61 2.43 7.61
CA GLY A 6 -6.80 2.17 6.19
C GLY A 6 -7.75 1.00 5.94
N PHE A 7 -7.61 -0.08 6.70
CA PHE A 7 -8.47 -1.26 6.56
C PHE A 7 -9.91 -0.99 6.99
N ALA A 8 -10.11 -0.17 8.03
CA ALA A 8 -11.44 0.26 8.45
C ALA A 8 -12.12 1.09 7.36
N ARG A 9 -11.36 1.93 6.64
CA ARG A 9 -11.91 2.83 5.61
C ARG A 9 -12.09 2.18 4.24
N TYR A 10 -11.19 1.27 3.85
CA TYR A 10 -11.14 0.73 2.48
C TYR A 10 -11.29 -0.79 2.41
N GLY A 11 -11.49 -1.44 3.55
CA GLY A 11 -11.54 -2.88 3.68
C GLY A 11 -10.16 -3.52 3.80
N VAL A 12 -10.15 -4.76 4.29
CA VAL A 12 -8.94 -5.56 4.44
C VAL A 12 -8.44 -6.01 3.05
N PRO A 13 -7.17 -5.79 2.68
CA PRO A 13 -6.63 -6.28 1.41
C PRO A 13 -6.48 -7.81 1.43
N ASN A 14 -6.59 -8.46 0.28
CA ASN A 14 -6.34 -9.90 0.17
C ASN A 14 -4.84 -10.22 0.27
N ASP A 15 -4.00 -9.28 -0.16
CA ASP A 15 -2.56 -9.44 -0.32
C ASP A 15 -1.81 -8.20 0.13
N ILE A 16 -0.65 -8.40 0.74
CA ILE A 16 0.31 -7.32 1.04
C ILE A 16 1.67 -7.74 0.50
N LEU A 17 2.28 -6.88 -0.31
CA LEU A 17 3.65 -7.02 -0.80
C LEU A 17 4.58 -6.15 0.05
N THR A 18 5.63 -6.72 0.64
CA THR A 18 6.66 -5.97 1.39
C THR A 18 8.06 -6.32 0.92
N ASP A 19 9.03 -5.48 1.27
CA ASP A 19 10.43 -5.81 1.13
C ASP A 19 10.91 -6.80 2.22
N HIS A 20 12.20 -7.14 2.17
CA HIS A 20 12.89 -7.95 3.16
C HIS A 20 13.33 -7.15 4.40
N GLY A 21 12.80 -5.95 4.62
CA GLY A 21 13.15 -5.13 5.78
C GLY A 21 12.85 -5.86 7.07
N SER A 22 13.70 -5.67 8.08
CA SER A 22 13.59 -6.32 9.39
C SER A 22 12.29 -6.01 10.15
N ARG A 23 11.53 -5.01 9.68
CA ARG A 23 10.18 -4.66 10.16
C ARG A 23 9.11 -5.64 9.66
N PHE A 24 9.32 -6.28 8.52
CA PHE A 24 8.36 -7.17 7.85
C PHE A 24 8.80 -8.63 7.83
N VAL A 25 10.11 -8.89 7.88
CA VAL A 25 10.69 -10.24 7.86
C VAL A 25 11.60 -10.43 9.08
N PRO A 26 11.53 -11.57 9.79
CA PRO A 26 12.47 -11.88 10.86
C PRO A 26 13.91 -11.92 10.33
N ASN A 27 14.84 -11.29 11.05
CA ASN A 27 16.27 -11.46 10.78
C ASN A 27 16.83 -12.84 11.22
N GLN A 28 16.08 -13.61 12.02
CA GLN A 28 16.47 -14.96 12.45
C GLN A 28 15.36 -15.98 12.16
N LYS A 29 15.75 -17.20 11.77
CA LYS A 29 14.86 -18.37 11.68
C LYS A 29 14.43 -18.80 13.09
N THR A 30 13.60 -18.01 13.76
CA THR A 30 12.91 -18.43 14.98
C THR A 30 11.57 -19.02 14.58
N ASN A 31 11.19 -20.16 15.15
CA ASN A 31 9.90 -20.85 14.88
C ASN A 31 8.66 -20.01 15.23
N THR A 32 8.85 -18.80 15.76
CA THR A 32 7.81 -17.83 16.06
C THR A 32 8.29 -16.43 15.65
N PRO A 33 7.66 -15.78 14.65
CA PRO A 33 7.91 -14.37 14.36
C PRO A 33 7.34 -13.49 15.48
N HIS A 34 8.20 -13.07 16.42
CA HIS A 34 7.85 -12.17 17.53
C HIS A 34 7.78 -10.69 17.11
N HIS A 35 7.19 -10.37 15.95
CA HIS A 35 7.04 -8.98 15.47
C HIS A 35 5.58 -8.71 15.11
N ALA A 36 5.13 -7.49 15.42
CA ALA A 36 3.74 -7.07 15.31
C ALA A 36 3.16 -7.29 13.91
N PHE A 37 3.98 -7.19 12.86
CA PHE A 37 3.55 -7.40 11.47
C PHE A 37 3.43 -8.88 11.09
N GLY A 38 4.21 -9.81 11.66
CA GLY A 38 4.09 -11.24 11.33
C GLY A 38 2.80 -11.88 11.85
N ARG A 39 2.20 -11.30 12.91
CA ARG A 39 0.94 -11.76 13.50
C ARG A 39 -0.30 -11.11 12.90
N PHE A 40 -0.15 -9.97 12.22
CA PHE A 40 -1.26 -9.13 11.76
C PHE A 40 -1.99 -9.68 10.52
N PRO A 41 -1.30 -10.20 9.48
CA PRO A 41 -1.92 -10.88 8.33
C PRO A 41 -2.67 -12.15 8.70
N GLY A 42 -2.16 -12.93 9.66
CA GLY A 42 -2.75 -14.20 10.08
C GLY A 42 -4.14 -14.06 10.72
N HIS A 43 -4.43 -12.91 11.35
CA HIS A 43 -5.74 -12.63 11.95
C HIS A 43 -6.80 -12.19 10.93
N HIS A 44 -6.37 -11.71 9.76
CA HIS A 44 -7.23 -11.14 8.73
C HIS A 44 -7.26 -11.95 7.43
N SER A 45 -6.70 -13.17 7.44
CA SER A 45 -6.52 -14.03 6.26
C SER A 45 -5.82 -13.33 5.09
N ILE A 46 -4.92 -12.40 5.38
CA ILE A 46 -4.16 -11.64 4.38
C ILE A 46 -2.95 -12.48 3.95
N ARG A 47 -2.77 -12.66 2.65
CA ARG A 47 -1.57 -13.30 2.11
C ARG A 47 -0.42 -12.29 2.09
N HIS A 48 0.59 -12.53 2.92
CA HIS A 48 1.82 -11.74 2.91
C HIS A 48 2.80 -12.30 1.85
N THR A 49 3.11 -11.50 0.85
CA THR A 49 4.11 -11.80 -0.17
C THR A 49 5.33 -10.94 0.09
N VAL A 50 6.52 -11.55 0.14
CA VAL A 50 7.78 -10.81 0.24
C VAL A 50 8.35 -10.66 -1.17
N ALA A 51 8.61 -9.42 -1.59
CA ALA A 51 9.19 -9.11 -2.89
C ALA A 51 10.54 -9.81 -3.04
N ARG A 52 10.85 -10.30 -4.25
CA ARG A 52 12.16 -10.91 -4.50
C ARG A 52 13.26 -9.87 -4.29
N ARG A 53 14.42 -10.30 -3.74
CA ARG A 53 15.63 -9.48 -3.79
C ARG A 53 15.94 -9.16 -5.26
N ASN A 54 16.08 -7.88 -5.58
CA ASN A 54 16.22 -7.32 -6.94
C ASN A 54 14.95 -7.39 -7.82
N ASP A 55 13.75 -7.34 -7.24
CA ASP A 55 12.54 -7.06 -8.03
C ASP A 55 12.51 -5.59 -8.47
N THR A 56 13.17 -5.33 -9.61
CA THR A 56 13.33 -4.03 -10.23
C THR A 56 11.99 -3.32 -10.41
N GLN A 57 10.93 -4.03 -10.80
CA GLN A 57 9.64 -3.41 -11.12
C GLN A 57 8.92 -2.86 -9.89
N THR A 58 8.95 -3.59 -8.78
CA THR A 58 8.32 -3.16 -7.52
C THR A 58 9.16 -2.05 -6.86
N HIS A 59 10.48 -2.19 -6.88
CA HIS A 59 11.39 -1.22 -6.28
C HIS A 59 11.34 0.12 -7.01
N GLU A 60 11.42 0.13 -8.35
CA GLU A 60 11.40 1.35 -9.16
C GLU A 60 10.12 2.16 -8.97
N LYS A 61 8.96 1.51 -8.81
CA LYS A 61 7.70 2.21 -8.56
C LYS A 61 7.67 2.89 -7.19
N ILE A 62 8.17 2.20 -6.16
CA ILE A 62 8.22 2.75 -4.80
C ILE A 62 9.23 3.89 -4.73
N GLU A 63 10.43 3.71 -5.32
CA GLU A 63 11.44 4.76 -5.39
C GLU A 63 10.93 5.99 -6.14
N ARG A 64 10.29 5.81 -7.31
CA ARG A 64 9.69 6.92 -8.07
C ARG A 64 8.57 7.61 -7.29
N PHE A 65 7.79 6.86 -6.51
CA PHE A 65 6.75 7.42 -5.66
C PHE A 65 7.35 8.29 -4.55
N PHE A 66 8.38 7.80 -3.85
CA PHE A 66 9.07 8.60 -2.83
C PHE A 66 9.73 9.84 -3.41
N TRP A 67 10.34 9.74 -4.58
CA TRP A 67 10.92 10.90 -5.25
C TRP A 67 9.88 11.99 -5.57
N GLU A 68 8.67 11.60 -6.01
CA GLU A 68 7.59 12.55 -6.24
C GLU A 68 7.08 13.18 -4.93
N ILE A 69 7.00 12.40 -3.84
CA ILE A 69 6.68 12.94 -2.51
C ILE A 69 7.72 13.99 -2.10
N ASP A 70 9.01 13.67 -2.17
CA ASP A 70 10.09 14.57 -1.79
C ASP A 70 10.05 15.87 -2.61
N ARG A 71 9.78 15.76 -3.90
CA ARG A 71 9.61 16.92 -4.79
C ARG A 71 8.46 17.82 -4.37
N LEU A 72 7.30 17.25 -3.99
CA LEU A 72 6.14 18.03 -3.58
C LEU A 72 6.34 18.64 -2.18
N ILE A 73 6.91 17.89 -1.24
CA ILE A 73 7.25 18.43 0.08
C ILE A 73 8.25 19.58 -0.05
N ALA A 74 9.26 19.45 -0.92
CA ALA A 74 10.21 20.53 -1.21
C ALA A 74 9.55 21.77 -1.83
N ALA A 75 8.40 21.60 -2.50
CA ALA A 75 7.57 22.68 -3.01
C ALA A 75 6.57 23.24 -1.98
N VAL A 76 6.78 22.96 -0.68
CA VAL A 76 6.02 23.48 0.47
C VAL A 76 4.59 22.89 0.58
N PHE A 77 4.32 21.76 -0.08
CA PHE A 77 3.08 21.01 0.15
C PHE A 77 3.15 20.21 1.45
N SER A 78 2.03 20.17 2.19
CA SER A 78 1.89 19.26 3.34
C SER A 78 1.70 17.81 2.87
N MET A 79 1.88 16.84 3.79
CA MET A 79 1.63 15.43 3.44
C MET A 79 0.17 15.20 3.01
N ASP A 80 -0.79 15.90 3.61
CA ASP A 80 -2.20 15.81 3.23
C ASP A 80 -2.42 16.34 1.81
N ASP A 81 -1.76 17.45 1.44
CA ASP A 81 -1.82 17.98 0.07
C ASP A 81 -1.21 17.00 -0.93
N VAL A 82 -0.11 16.33 -0.57
CA VAL A 82 0.52 15.30 -1.41
C VAL A 82 -0.43 14.12 -1.64
N VAL A 83 -1.09 13.66 -0.59
CA VAL A 83 -2.06 12.55 -0.65
C VAL A 83 -3.26 12.94 -1.52
N ASP A 84 -3.80 14.14 -1.36
CA ASP A 84 -4.95 14.62 -2.13
C ASP A 84 -4.57 14.82 -3.60
N TRP A 85 -3.45 15.50 -3.88
CA TRP A 85 -2.93 15.69 -5.22
C TRP A 85 -2.74 14.37 -5.96
N GLN A 86 -2.05 13.41 -5.35
CA GLN A 86 -1.72 12.15 -5.99
C GLN A 86 -2.95 11.28 -6.28
N ASN A 87 -3.96 11.30 -5.40
CA ASN A 87 -5.11 10.40 -5.50
C ASN A 87 -6.34 11.00 -6.18
N ARG A 88 -6.53 12.32 -6.12
CA ARG A 88 -7.78 12.99 -6.53
C ARG A 88 -7.62 14.06 -7.60
N ILE A 89 -6.41 14.55 -7.83
CA ILE A 89 -6.18 15.67 -8.75
C ILE A 89 -5.32 15.27 -9.94
N LYS A 90 -4.25 14.49 -9.71
CA LYS A 90 -3.29 14.12 -10.74
C LYS A 90 -3.81 12.92 -11.55
N PRO A 91 -4.16 13.10 -12.84
CA PRO A 91 -4.44 11.96 -13.72
C PRO A 91 -3.17 11.19 -14.05
N HIS A 92 -3.28 9.87 -14.15
CA HIS A 92 -2.14 9.00 -14.48
C HIS A 92 -2.31 8.40 -15.87
N ALA A 93 -1.29 8.54 -16.71
CA ALA A 93 -1.31 7.98 -18.06
C ALA A 93 -1.50 6.45 -18.07
N SER A 94 -0.97 5.74 -17.07
CA SER A 94 -1.15 4.29 -16.93
C SER A 94 -2.57 3.87 -16.48
N LEU A 95 -3.43 4.84 -16.19
CA LEU A 95 -4.81 4.65 -15.72
C LEU A 95 -5.79 5.32 -16.69
N ASP A 96 -5.47 5.34 -17.98
CA ASP A 96 -6.28 5.99 -19.03
C ASP A 96 -6.54 7.47 -18.75
N CYS A 97 -5.55 8.16 -18.16
CA CYS A 97 -5.64 9.56 -17.72
C CYS A 97 -6.75 9.82 -16.68
N LYS A 98 -7.14 8.80 -15.90
CA LYS A 98 -8.00 8.95 -14.73
C LYS A 98 -7.20 9.14 -13.44
N GLU A 99 -7.87 9.64 -12.42
CA GLU A 99 -7.35 9.75 -11.06
C GLU A 99 -7.38 8.39 -10.34
N PRO A 100 -6.42 8.11 -9.44
CA PRO A 100 -6.35 6.82 -8.75
C PRO A 100 -7.58 6.51 -7.90
N GLU A 101 -8.18 7.49 -7.21
CA GLU A 101 -9.38 7.25 -6.39
C GLU A 101 -10.58 6.81 -7.25
N THR A 102 -10.78 7.45 -8.41
CA THR A 102 -11.80 7.06 -9.39
C THR A 102 -11.63 5.61 -9.83
N VAL A 103 -10.42 5.24 -10.27
CA VAL A 103 -10.13 3.87 -10.72
C VAL A 103 -10.21 2.85 -9.59
N PHE A 104 -9.82 3.24 -8.38
CA PHE A 104 -9.94 2.40 -7.19
C PHE A 104 -11.40 2.02 -6.93
N VAL A 105 -12.30 3.02 -6.91
CA VAL A 105 -13.74 2.78 -6.71
C VAL A 105 -14.35 1.95 -7.85
N GLU A 106 -13.99 2.24 -9.11
CA GLU A 106 -14.46 1.47 -10.28
C GLU A 106 -14.04 -0.01 -10.23
N ARG A 107 -12.86 -0.31 -9.70
CA ARG A 107 -12.30 -1.67 -9.63
C ARG A 107 -12.65 -2.40 -8.34
N LEU A 108 -13.24 -1.72 -7.35
CA LEU A 108 -13.67 -2.39 -6.13
C LEU A 108 -14.80 -3.37 -6.44
N PRO A 109 -14.68 -4.65 -6.03
CA PRO A 109 -15.74 -5.61 -6.28
C PRO A 109 -17.03 -5.18 -5.55
N PRO A 110 -18.22 -5.35 -6.16
CA PRO A 110 -19.48 -4.92 -5.57
C PRO A 110 -19.70 -5.44 -4.15
N LYS A 111 -19.21 -6.63 -3.82
CA LYS A 111 -19.25 -7.20 -2.45
C LYS A 111 -18.60 -6.30 -1.40
N ARG A 112 -17.51 -5.59 -1.77
CA ARG A 112 -16.81 -4.65 -0.87
C ARG A 112 -17.49 -3.28 -0.78
N ILE A 113 -18.28 -2.92 -1.80
CA ILE A 113 -19.05 -1.67 -1.83
C ILE A 113 -20.38 -1.85 -1.09
N LEU A 114 -21.03 -2.99 -1.26
CA LEU A 114 -22.37 -3.31 -0.76
C LEU A 114 -22.38 -4.08 0.57
N GLY A 115 -21.21 -4.51 1.07
CA GLY A 115 -21.07 -5.16 2.37
C GLY A 115 -21.59 -6.60 2.46
N TYR A 116 -21.78 -7.29 1.34
CA TYR A 116 -22.15 -8.72 1.35
C TYR A 116 -20.91 -9.56 1.67
N ALA A 117 -20.88 -10.11 2.90
CA ALA A 117 -19.89 -11.09 3.36
C ALA A 117 -20.10 -12.46 2.69
#